data_AF-A0ABD2ZNU3-F1
#
_entry.id   AF-A0ABD2ZNU3-F1
#
_cell.length_a   1.000
_cell.length_b   1.000
_cell.length_c   1.000
_cell.angle_alpha   90.00
_cell.angle_beta   90.00
_cell.angle_gamma   90.00
#
_symmetry.space_group_name_H-M   'P 1'
#
loop_
_entity.id
_entity.type
_entity.pdbx_description
1 polymer ?
#
loop_
_entity_poly.entity_id
_entity_poly.type
_entity_poly.pdbx_seq_one_letter_code
_entity_poly.pdbx_strand_id
1 'polypeptide(L)'
;MCNLACKSSEFVMVDPWEANQSTYQRTLTVLSRIKTSLCESGLLKLGLSLDKLGNSGSMLRGGTFKVMLICCSDLIESFPRVWIRDQVRTICRDFFLVCIHRGGPDVEKIINDDGILNNFKVTRVHFELMILLVI
;
A
#
# COMPACT_ATOMS: atom_id res chain seq x y z
N MET A 1 17.03 12.21 -8.64
CA MET A 1 16.97 12.75 -7.26
C MET A 1 16.58 11.66 -6.26
N CYS A 2 15.44 10.98 -6.42
CA CYS A 2 14.96 9.96 -5.48
C CYS A 2 15.98 8.83 -5.20
N ASN A 3 16.68 8.34 -6.23
CA ASN A 3 17.73 7.31 -6.05
C ASN A 3 18.88 7.77 -5.13
N LEU A 4 19.24 9.06 -5.16
CA LEU A 4 20.27 9.60 -4.28
C LEU A 4 19.75 9.76 -2.85
N ALA A 5 18.50 10.20 -2.69
CA ALA A 5 17.85 10.34 -1.39
C ALA A 5 17.69 8.99 -0.67
N CYS A 6 17.47 7.91 -1.43
CA CYS A 6 17.31 6.56 -0.88
C CYS A 6 18.63 5.80 -0.73
N LYS A 7 19.78 6.36 -1.14
CA LYS A 7 21.07 5.63 -1.21
C LYS A 7 21.52 5.02 0.12
N SER A 8 21.19 5.66 1.23
CA SER A 8 21.54 5.19 2.59
C SER A 8 20.46 4.33 3.25
N SER A 9 19.34 4.06 2.56
CA SER A 9 18.22 3.28 3.10
C SER A 9 18.30 1.83 2.65
N GLU A 10 18.16 0.91 3.60
CA GLU A 10 18.10 -0.53 3.32
C GLU A 10 16.67 -1.01 2.99
N PHE A 11 15.65 -0.16 3.19
CA PHE A 11 14.23 -0.53 3.14
C PHE A 11 13.39 0.36 2.23
N VAL A 12 13.94 1.47 1.73
CA VAL A 12 13.28 2.37 0.75
C VAL A 12 13.95 2.19 -0.60
N MET A 13 13.15 1.89 -1.62
CA MET A 13 13.60 1.79 -3.01
C MET A 13 12.80 2.73 -3.91
N VAL A 14 13.37 3.05 -5.07
CA VAL A 14 12.71 3.84 -6.11
C VAL A 14 12.33 2.92 -7.25
N ASP A 15 11.06 2.96 -7.65
CA ASP A 15 10.58 2.24 -8.83
C ASP A 15 10.24 3.25 -9.93
N PRO A 16 10.99 3.28 -11.05
CA PRO A 16 10.76 4.24 -12.12
C PRO A 16 9.59 3.84 -13.05
N TRP A 17 8.91 2.71 -12.80
CA TRP A 17 7.94 2.16 -13.74
C TRP A 17 6.83 3.14 -14.11
N GLU A 18 6.24 3.84 -13.12
CA GLU A 18 5.16 4.81 -13.37
C GLU A 18 5.64 5.98 -14.24
N ALA A 19 6.79 6.55 -13.91
CA ALA A 19 7.37 7.67 -14.64
C ALA A 19 7.82 7.31 -16.07
N ASN A 20 8.10 6.02 -16.33
CA ASN A 20 8.47 5.54 -17.65
C ASN A 20 7.26 5.25 -18.56
N GLN A 21 6.02 5.36 -18.06
CA GLN A 21 4.83 5.17 -18.91
C GLN A 21 4.61 6.36 -19.83
N SER A 22 4.17 6.11 -21.06
CA SER A 22 3.86 7.16 -22.04
C SER A 22 2.59 7.95 -21.73
N THR A 23 1.77 7.47 -20.79
CA THR A 23 0.50 8.07 -20.39
C THR A 23 0.38 8.08 -18.87
N TYR A 24 -0.44 9.00 -18.35
CA TYR A 24 -0.76 9.06 -16.93
C TYR A 24 -1.31 7.73 -16.43
N GLN A 25 -0.76 7.24 -15.32
CA GLN A 25 -1.26 6.06 -14.63
C GLN A 25 -2.03 6.44 -13.39
N ARG A 26 -3.13 5.74 -13.15
CA ARG A 26 -3.88 5.89 -11.91
C ARG A 26 -3.17 5.13 -10.80
N THR A 27 -3.25 5.65 -9.58
CA THR A 27 -2.64 5.03 -8.39
C THR A 27 -3.08 3.57 -8.19
N LEU A 28 -4.34 3.23 -8.48
CA LEU A 28 -4.81 1.85 -8.40
C LEU A 28 -4.06 0.91 -9.37
N THR A 29 -3.71 1.38 -10.58
CA THR A 29 -2.91 0.62 -11.56
C THR A 29 -1.51 0.37 -11.03
N VAL A 30 -0.87 1.41 -10.49
CA VAL A 30 0.48 1.34 -9.91
C VAL A 30 0.52 0.34 -8.75
N LEU A 31 -0.43 0.46 -7.81
CA LEU A 31 -0.56 -0.46 -6.66
C LEU A 31 -0.78 -1.92 -7.10
N SER A 32 -1.65 -2.13 -8.10
CA SER A 32 -1.92 -3.47 -8.64
C SER A 32 -0.68 -4.08 -9.28
N ARG A 33 0.07 -3.28 -10.06
CA ARG A 33 1.32 -3.72 -10.68
C ARG A 33 2.38 -4.08 -9.64
N ILE A 34 2.53 -3.27 -8.58
CA ILE A 34 3.47 -3.57 -7.48
C ILE A 34 3.11 -4.90 -6.82
N LYS A 35 1.82 -5.08 -6.50
CA LYS A 35 1.32 -6.33 -5.91
C LYS A 35 1.62 -7.53 -6.81
N THR A 36 1.33 -7.45 -8.11
CA THR A 36 1.65 -8.50 -9.09
C THR A 36 3.15 -8.76 -9.18
N SER A 37 3.98 -7.72 -9.24
CA SER A 37 5.44 -7.86 -9.30
C SER A 37 6.02 -8.55 -8.07
N LEU A 38 5.46 -8.29 -6.88
CA LEU A 38 5.84 -8.98 -5.63
C LEU A 38 5.34 -10.43 -5.61
N CYS A 39 4.22 -10.73 -6.27
CA CYS A 39 3.73 -12.10 -6.44
C CYS A 39 4.67 -12.91 -7.34
N GLU A 40 5.08 -12.31 -8.46
CA GLU A 40 5.89 -12.94 -9.51
C GLU A 40 7.34 -13.13 -9.10
N SER A 41 7.92 -12.22 -8.31
CA SER A 41 9.31 -12.30 -7.82
C SER A 41 9.57 -13.45 -6.84
N GLY A 42 8.55 -14.26 -6.54
CA GLY A 42 8.69 -15.45 -5.71
C GLY A 42 8.77 -15.16 -4.20
N LEU A 43 8.87 -13.89 -3.79
CA LEU A 43 8.82 -13.47 -2.39
C LEU A 43 7.51 -13.92 -1.73
N LEU A 44 6.39 -13.90 -2.46
CA LEU A 44 5.09 -14.42 -2.00
C LEU A 44 4.94 -15.95 -2.09
N LYS A 45 5.76 -16.64 -2.89
CA LYS A 45 5.66 -18.10 -3.10
C LYS A 45 6.26 -18.91 -1.94
N LEU A 46 7.13 -18.29 -1.12
CA LEU A 46 7.63 -18.91 0.11
C LEU A 46 6.54 -19.04 1.19
N GLY A 47 5.46 -18.24 1.11
CA GLY A 47 4.34 -18.26 2.06
C GLY A 47 3.14 -19.11 1.63
N LEU A 48 3.08 -19.57 0.37
CA LEU A 48 1.92 -20.30 -0.19
C LEU A 48 2.20 -21.79 -0.46
N SER A 49 3.37 -22.30 -0.08
CA SER A 49 3.76 -23.69 -0.34
C SER A 49 3.67 -24.61 0.90
N LEU A 50 2.80 -24.29 1.87
CA LEU A 50 2.63 -25.09 3.10
C LEU A 50 1.24 -25.73 3.29
N ASP A 51 0.32 -25.57 2.34
CA ASP A 51 -0.99 -26.23 2.42
C ASP A 51 -0.89 -27.74 2.10
N LYS A 52 0.28 -28.20 1.60
CA LYS A 52 0.49 -29.59 1.12
C LYS A 52 1.51 -30.42 1.90
N LEU A 53 2.13 -29.90 2.97
CA LEU A 53 3.06 -30.69 3.79
C LEU A 53 2.61 -30.69 5.25
N GLY A 54 1.80 -31.69 5.58
CA GLY A 54 1.42 -31.99 6.94
C GLY A 54 2.63 -32.35 7.82
N ASN A 55 2.42 -32.15 9.12
CA ASN A 55 3.19 -32.73 10.23
C ASN A 55 4.71 -32.51 10.22
N SER A 56 5.16 -31.30 10.57
CA SER A 56 6.35 -31.07 11.42
C SER A 56 6.40 -29.61 11.84
N GLY A 57 6.32 -29.34 13.15
CA GLY A 57 6.21 -28.01 13.73
C GLY A 57 7.44 -27.13 13.51
N SER A 58 7.39 -26.26 12.50
CA SER A 58 8.28 -25.12 12.33
C SER A 58 7.47 -23.83 12.18
N MET A 59 7.73 -22.85 13.04
CA MET A 59 6.96 -21.62 13.31
C MET A 59 6.90 -20.57 12.18
N LEU A 60 7.27 -20.89 10.94
CA LEU A 60 7.20 -19.92 9.85
C LEU A 60 5.81 -19.92 9.23
N ARG A 61 4.88 -19.23 9.89
CA ARG A 61 3.57 -18.84 9.33
C ARG A 61 3.83 -18.14 8.00
N GLY A 62 3.41 -18.73 6.88
CA GLY A 62 3.48 -18.14 5.55
C GLY A 62 2.82 -16.76 5.53
N GLY A 63 3.64 -15.71 5.55
CA GLY A 63 3.18 -14.33 5.57
C GLY A 63 2.74 -13.90 4.17
N THR A 64 1.50 -13.45 4.04
CA THR A 64 1.07 -12.72 2.85
C THR A 64 1.59 -11.28 2.94
N PHE A 65 2.37 -10.84 1.95
CA PHE A 65 2.80 -9.44 1.87
C PHE A 65 1.58 -8.55 1.61
N LYS A 66 1.46 -7.48 2.40
CA LYS A 66 0.43 -6.45 2.22
C LYS A 66 1.04 -5.24 1.53
N VAL A 67 0.48 -4.85 0.39
CA VAL A 67 0.82 -3.59 -0.27
C VAL A 67 -0.04 -2.49 0.35
N MET A 68 0.60 -1.39 0.75
CA MET A 68 -0.05 -0.25 1.38
C MET A 68 0.31 1.04 0.63
N LEU A 69 -0.67 1.93 0.48
CA LEU A 69 -0.46 3.29 -0.01
C LEU A 69 -0.17 4.21 1.18
N ILE A 70 1.03 4.81 1.18
CA ILE A 70 1.41 5.81 2.18
C ILE A 70 1.13 7.20 1.60
N CYS A 71 0.49 8.04 2.39
CA CYS A 71 0.04 9.35 1.94
C CYS A 71 0.01 10.38 3.06
N CYS A 72 -0.19 11.65 2.68
CA CYS A 72 -0.45 12.75 3.61
C CYS A 72 -1.96 13.02 3.71
N SER A 73 -2.35 13.84 4.69
CA SER A 73 -3.74 14.26 4.91
C SER A 73 -4.39 14.90 3.68
N ASP A 74 -3.63 15.64 2.88
CA ASP A 74 -4.14 16.32 1.68
C ASP A 74 -4.63 15.32 0.62
N LEU A 75 -4.00 14.14 0.56
CA LEU A 75 -4.47 13.07 -0.33
C LEU A 75 -5.81 12.51 0.16
N ILE A 76 -5.95 12.30 1.48
CA ILE A 76 -7.22 11.85 2.09
C ILE A 76 -8.34 12.84 1.81
N GLU A 77 -8.07 14.14 1.95
CA GLU A 77 -9.03 15.21 1.63
C GLU A 77 -9.45 15.20 0.16
N SER A 78 -8.55 14.80 -0.75
CA SER A 78 -8.86 14.75 -2.18
C SER A 78 -9.79 13.60 -2.58
N PHE A 79 -9.84 12.50 -1.82
CA PHE A 79 -10.56 11.27 -2.17
C PHE A 79 -12.07 11.47 -2.44
N PRO A 80 -12.82 12.21 -1.61
CA PRO A 80 -14.24 12.42 -1.87
C PRO A 80 -14.55 13.29 -3.09
N ARG A 81 -13.58 14.09 -3.56
CA ARG A 81 -13.80 15.16 -4.55
C ARG A 81 -13.26 14.85 -5.94
N VAL A 82 -12.06 14.27 -6.02
CA VAL A 82 -11.30 14.17 -7.29
C VAL A 82 -11.22 12.74 -7.80
N TRP A 83 -11.36 11.77 -6.91
CA TRP A 83 -11.11 10.37 -7.23
C TRP A 83 -12.37 9.64 -7.70
N ILE A 84 -12.17 8.63 -8.55
CA ILE A 84 -13.25 7.70 -8.88
C ILE A 84 -13.56 6.88 -7.64
N ARG A 85 -14.79 6.99 -7.16
CA ARG A 85 -15.25 6.40 -5.88
C ARG A 85 -15.04 4.88 -5.82
N ASP A 86 -15.26 4.18 -6.93
CA ASP A 86 -15.02 2.72 -6.99
C ASP A 86 -13.53 2.36 -6.93
N GLN A 87 -12.65 3.24 -7.42
CA GLN A 87 -11.20 3.07 -7.27
C GLN A 87 -10.78 3.34 -5.83
N VAL A 88 -11.32 4.37 -5.17
CA VAL A 88 -11.07 4.61 -3.74
C VAL A 88 -11.50 3.41 -2.91
N ARG A 89 -12.70 2.85 -3.17
CA ARG A 89 -13.17 1.64 -2.49
C ARG A 89 -12.23 0.46 -2.71
N THR A 90 -11.80 0.24 -3.96
CA THR A 90 -10.86 -0.84 -4.29
C THR A 90 -9.51 -0.64 -3.62
N ILE A 91 -9.00 0.61 -3.59
CA ILE A 91 -7.80 0.97 -2.84
C ILE A 91 -8.03 0.57 -1.38
N CYS A 92 -8.95 1.19 -0.65
CA CYS A 92 -9.16 0.92 0.78
C CYS A 92 -9.42 -0.56 1.12
N ARG A 93 -10.08 -1.32 0.24
CA ARG A 93 -10.38 -2.74 0.45
C ARG A 93 -9.18 -3.65 0.20
N ASP A 94 -8.48 -3.45 -0.92
CA ASP A 94 -7.47 -4.38 -1.42
C ASP A 94 -6.03 -3.93 -1.14
N PHE A 95 -5.87 -2.64 -0.80
CA PHE A 95 -4.63 -1.93 -0.53
C PHE A 95 -4.79 -1.04 0.73
N PHE A 96 -4.02 -1.31 1.78
CA PHE A 96 -4.20 -0.54 3.01
C PHE A 96 -3.72 0.90 2.83
N LEU A 97 -4.36 1.85 3.50
CA LEU A 97 -3.99 3.26 3.45
C LEU A 97 -3.33 3.66 4.76
N VAL A 98 -2.16 4.27 4.68
CA VAL A 98 -1.42 4.79 5.84
C VAL A 98 -1.22 6.27 5.64
N CYS A 99 -1.94 7.07 6.42
CA CYS A 99 -1.84 8.52 6.39
C CYS A 99 -0.85 9.00 7.45
N ILE A 100 0.20 9.70 7.05
CA ILE A 100 1.11 10.43 7.95
C ILE A 100 0.59 11.86 8.06
N HIS A 101 0.00 12.20 9.20
CA HIS A 101 -0.54 13.52 9.47
C HIS A 101 0.46 14.35 10.30
N ARG A 102 0.86 15.51 9.80
CA ARG A 102 1.76 16.46 10.50
C ARG A 102 1.12 17.83 10.76
N GLY A 103 -0.20 17.93 10.61
CA GLY A 103 -0.98 19.18 10.56
C GLY A 103 -1.80 19.27 9.28
N GLY A 104 -2.75 20.20 9.22
CA GLY A 104 -3.65 20.39 8.07
C GLY A 104 -5.11 20.00 8.38
N PRO A 105 -5.86 19.51 7.39
CA PRO A 105 -7.28 19.17 7.54
C PRO A 105 -7.54 18.15 8.65
N ASP A 106 -8.71 18.21 9.27
CA ASP A 106 -9.16 17.22 10.24
C ASP A 106 -9.46 15.89 9.53
N VAL A 107 -8.42 15.05 9.45
CA VAL A 107 -8.46 13.74 8.78
C VAL A 107 -9.53 12.83 9.40
N GLU A 108 -9.68 12.89 10.72
CA GLU A 108 -10.69 12.10 11.43
C GLU A 108 -12.09 12.48 11.00
N LYS A 109 -12.37 13.78 10.93
CA LYS A 109 -13.64 14.29 10.40
C LYS A 109 -13.86 13.87 8.95
N ILE A 110 -12.87 14.04 8.07
CA ILE A 110 -12.99 13.65 6.64
C ILE A 110 -13.29 12.16 6.50
N ILE A 111 -12.60 11.31 7.27
CA ILE A 111 -12.82 9.86 7.25
C ILE A 111 -14.24 9.53 7.73
N ASN A 112 -14.71 10.15 8.81
CA ASN A 112 -16.05 9.88 9.35
C ASN A 112 -17.17 10.37 8.41
N ASP A 113 -16.94 11.51 7.73
CA ASP A 113 -17.90 12.13 6.82
C ASP A 113 -18.01 11.38 5.47
N ASP A 114 -16.96 10.69 5.01
CA ASP A 114 -17.00 9.88 3.79
C ASP A 114 -17.34 8.41 4.09
N GLY A 115 -18.48 7.96 3.54
CA GLY A 115 -18.95 6.59 3.76
C GLY A 115 -18.02 5.47 3.24
N ILE A 116 -17.13 5.73 2.29
CA ILE A 116 -16.14 4.70 1.87
C ILE A 116 -15.01 4.68 2.90
N LEU A 117 -14.41 5.82 3.21
CA LEU A 117 -13.29 5.91 4.15
C LEU A 117 -13.66 5.40 5.54
N ASN A 118 -14.85 5.77 6.04
CA ASN A 118 -15.33 5.34 7.35
C ASN A 118 -15.47 3.81 7.44
N ASN A 119 -15.96 3.17 6.37
CA ASN A 119 -16.14 1.71 6.31
C ASN A 119 -14.82 0.93 6.38
N PHE A 120 -13.70 1.55 6.02
CA PHE A 120 -12.37 0.91 6.02
C PHE A 120 -11.42 1.51 7.08
N LYS A 121 -11.95 2.26 8.04
CA LYS A 121 -11.16 2.86 9.12
C LYS A 121 -10.60 1.77 10.04
N VAL A 122 -9.28 1.69 10.15
CA VAL A 122 -8.57 0.78 11.07
C VAL A 122 -7.52 1.56 11.86
N THR A 123 -7.66 1.59 13.19
CA THR A 123 -6.87 2.46 14.09
C THR A 123 -5.52 1.88 14.52
N ARG A 124 -5.17 0.66 14.10
CA ARG A 124 -3.93 -0.01 14.51
C ARG A 124 -3.21 -0.64 13.31
N VAL A 125 -2.02 -0.13 13.01
CA VAL A 125 -1.08 -0.75 12.08
C VAL A 125 0.07 -1.32 12.90
N HIS A 126 0.18 -2.64 12.97
CA HIS A 126 1.40 -3.30 13.43
C HIS A 126 2.36 -3.35 12.23
N PHE A 127 3.44 -2.56 12.29
CA PHE A 127 4.47 -2.52 11.26
C PHE A 127 5.40 -3.74 11.41
N GLU A 128 5.01 -4.89 10.86
CA GLU A 128 5.96 -5.97 10.59
C GLU A 128 6.29 -5.95 9.08
N LEU A 129 7.50 -5.48 8.76
CA LEU A 129 8.06 -5.27 7.41
C LEU A 129 7.28 -4.30 6.49
N MET A 130 7.75 -3.06 6.41
CA MET A 130 7.25 -2.07 5.46
C MET A 130 8.33 -1.81 4.38
N ILE A 131 8.14 -2.35 3.18
CA ILE A 131 8.87 -1.88 2.00
C ILE A 131 8.17 -0.58 1.58
N LEU A 132 8.79 0.55 1.90
CA LEU A 132 8.27 1.86 1.54
C LEU A 132 8.69 2.16 0.09
N LEU A 133 7.73 2.14 -0.83
CA LEU A 133 7.95 2.65 -2.18
C LEU A 133 7.67 4.16 -2.17
N VAL A 134 8.70 4.96 -2.40
CA VAL A 134 8.55 6.40 -2.62
C VAL A 134 8.38 6.61 -4.12
N ILE A 135 7.26 7.22 -4.51
CA ILE A 135 6.98 7.73 -5.86
C ILE A 135 7.78 9.02 -6.06
#